data_AF-A0A928XR95-F1
#
_entry.id   AF-A0A928XR95-F1
#
_cell.length_a   1.000
_cell.length_b   1.000
_cell.length_c   1.000
_cell.angle_alpha   90.00
_cell.angle_beta   90.00
_cell.angle_gamma   90.00
#
_symmetry.space_group_name_H-M   'P 1'
#
loop_
_entity.id
_entity.type
_entity.pdbx_description
1 polymer ?
#
loop_
_entity_poly.entity_id
_entity_poly.type
_entity_poly.pdbx_seq_one_letter_code
_entity_poly.pdbx_strand_id
1 'polypeptide(L)'
;MSTREERVLGLAREAWRAGEPSEARVELAARRIERKMRRGRSRPARRHTLVLAFLVVFGGALAYAASGGGKPWFGERPREASGAKLGVAARGGLGVAVEESARRARADIPAALPAEPPAAADEPLALPKAAAQKPTASPAPAASWRAVDEALDAKDDARAKLALEGLAKSSDATTRAKARLGLAQLAKSKGDCATARGIATEIAGMRGVEPSVVKRAGALASECE
;
A
#
# COMPACT_ATOMS: atom_id res chain seq x y z
N MET A 1 -10.64 -31.81 11.25
CA MET A 1 -10.93 -30.35 11.30
C MET A 1 -11.75 -30.07 12.56
N SER A 2 -11.82 -28.81 13.03
CA SER A 2 -11.89 -28.50 14.46
C SER A 2 -13.31 -28.42 15.06
N THR A 3 -13.63 -29.34 15.99
CA THR A 3 -14.85 -29.31 16.82
C THR A 3 -14.95 -28.11 17.77
N ARG A 4 -13.93 -27.23 17.80
CA ARG A 4 -13.91 -25.98 18.56
C ARG A 4 -14.55 -24.82 17.79
N GLU A 5 -14.40 -24.79 16.47
CA GLU A 5 -14.94 -23.71 15.63
C GLU A 5 -16.46 -23.81 15.49
N GLU A 6 -16.99 -25.03 15.34
CA GLU A 6 -18.43 -25.28 15.30
C GLU A 6 -19.13 -24.86 16.60
N ARG A 7 -18.51 -25.05 17.77
CA ARG A 7 -19.05 -24.58 19.05
C ARG A 7 -19.10 -23.06 19.14
N VAL A 8 -18.07 -22.36 18.65
CA VAL A 8 -18.05 -20.88 18.64
C VAL A 8 -19.11 -20.33 17.70
N LEU A 9 -19.27 -20.92 16.51
CA LEU A 9 -20.30 -20.53 15.55
C LEU A 9 -21.72 -20.88 16.04
N GLY A 10 -21.89 -22.00 16.75
CA GLY A 10 -23.14 -22.38 17.41
C GLY A 10 -23.56 -21.34 18.45
N LEU A 11 -22.69 -21.05 19.43
CA LEU A 11 -22.95 -20.06 20.48
C LEU A 11 -23.20 -18.65 19.92
N ALA A 12 -22.46 -18.24 18.88
CA ALA A 12 -22.71 -16.95 18.21
C ALA A 12 -24.10 -16.90 17.55
N ARG A 13 -24.54 -18.00 16.92
CA ARG A 13 -25.84 -18.10 16.25
C ARG A 13 -27.00 -18.22 17.25
N GLU A 14 -26.78 -18.85 18.41
CA GLU A 14 -27.74 -18.86 19.52
C GLU A 14 -27.85 -17.49 20.17
N ALA A 15 -26.73 -16.81 20.46
CA ALA A 15 -26.75 -15.44 21.00
C ALA A 15 -27.47 -14.44 20.06
N TRP A 16 -27.38 -14.64 18.74
CA TRP A 16 -28.08 -13.83 17.75
C TRP A 16 -29.60 -14.13 17.67
N ARG A 17 -30.02 -15.35 18.01
CA ARG A 17 -31.45 -15.74 18.09
C ARG A 17 -32.08 -15.42 19.45
N ALA A 18 -31.30 -15.46 20.52
CA ALA A 18 -31.76 -15.32 21.90
C ALA A 18 -31.99 -13.87 22.35
N GLY A 19 -31.77 -12.89 21.48
CA GLY A 19 -32.03 -11.50 21.81
C GLY A 19 -31.84 -10.56 20.63
N GLU A 20 -32.94 -10.19 19.98
CA GLU A 20 -33.07 -8.80 19.55
C GLU A 20 -32.74 -7.92 20.76
N PRO A 21 -31.83 -6.95 20.64
CA PRO A 21 -31.56 -6.03 21.74
C PRO A 21 -32.84 -5.25 21.98
N SER A 22 -33.52 -5.52 23.11
CA SER A 22 -34.78 -4.84 23.44
C SER A 22 -34.63 -3.33 23.26
N GLU A 23 -35.67 -2.66 22.74
CA GLU A 23 -35.57 -1.25 22.32
C GLU A 23 -34.97 -0.35 23.40
N ALA A 24 -35.28 -0.62 24.68
CA ALA A 24 -34.69 0.03 25.84
C ALA A 24 -33.14 -0.03 25.89
N ARG A 25 -32.51 -1.13 25.49
CA ARG A 25 -31.03 -1.23 25.37
C ARG A 25 -30.50 -0.43 24.19
N VAL A 26 -31.23 -0.40 23.07
CA VAL A 26 -30.86 0.39 21.88
C VAL A 26 -30.96 1.89 22.19
N GLU A 27 -32.05 2.35 22.80
CA GLU A 27 -32.21 3.72 23.31
C GLU A 27 -31.10 4.11 24.29
N LEU A 28 -30.78 3.25 25.26
CA LEU A 28 -29.79 3.55 26.27
C LEU A 28 -28.37 3.64 25.67
N ALA A 29 -28.07 2.82 24.65
CA ALA A 29 -26.85 2.95 23.85
C ALA A 29 -26.83 4.27 23.05
N ALA A 30 -27.92 4.62 22.36
CA ALA A 30 -28.06 5.87 21.61
C ALA A 30 -27.86 7.11 22.51
N ARG A 31 -28.54 7.16 23.68
CA ARG A 31 -28.38 8.23 24.69
C ARG A 31 -26.96 8.30 25.29
N ARG A 32 -26.18 7.22 25.23
CA ARG A 32 -24.76 7.20 25.65
C ARG A 32 -23.86 7.80 24.57
N ILE A 33 -24.14 7.51 23.31
CA ILE A 33 -23.45 8.07 22.14
C ILE A 33 -23.74 9.58 22.02
N GLU A 34 -24.99 10.01 22.16
CA GLU A 34 -25.36 11.43 22.08
C GLU A 34 -24.66 12.27 23.17
N ARG A 35 -24.64 11.78 24.42
CA ARG A 35 -23.90 12.43 25.53
C ARG A 35 -22.39 12.52 25.24
N LYS A 36 -21.81 11.54 24.55
CA LYS A 36 -20.40 11.58 24.12
C LYS A 36 -20.16 12.61 23.01
N MET A 37 -21.07 12.72 22.05
CA MET A 37 -21.00 13.73 20.98
C MET A 37 -21.17 15.16 21.51
N ARG A 38 -22.09 15.42 22.45
CA ARG A 38 -22.25 16.76 23.05
C ARG A 38 -20.98 17.25 23.75
N ARG A 39 -20.23 16.36 24.42
CA ARG A 39 -18.95 16.71 25.07
C ARG A 39 -17.78 16.92 24.10
N GLY A 40 -17.87 16.41 22.87
CA GLY A 40 -16.83 16.57 21.84
C GLY A 40 -16.99 17.80 20.93
N ARG A 41 -18.11 18.54 21.03
CA ARG A 41 -18.50 19.58 20.05
C ARG A 41 -17.85 20.96 20.29
N SER A 42 -16.73 21.04 20.99
CA SER A 42 -15.97 22.27 21.30
C SER A 42 -14.80 22.54 20.33
N ARG A 43 -14.75 21.88 19.17
CA ARG A 43 -13.76 22.14 18.10
C ARG A 43 -14.42 22.88 16.92
N PRO A 44 -13.72 23.82 16.25
CA PRO A 44 -14.34 24.84 15.41
C PRO A 44 -15.11 24.28 14.21
N ALA A 45 -16.37 24.70 14.09
CA ALA A 45 -17.39 24.05 13.27
C ALA A 45 -17.16 24.04 11.74
N ARG A 46 -16.20 24.83 11.22
CA ARG A 46 -16.05 25.05 9.76
C ARG A 46 -15.59 23.83 8.95
N ARG A 47 -14.95 22.82 9.56
CA ARG A 47 -14.50 21.60 8.84
C ARG A 47 -15.52 20.46 8.86
N HIS A 48 -16.45 20.43 9.83
CA HIS A 48 -17.41 19.33 9.96
C HIS A 48 -18.61 19.42 9.00
N THR A 49 -19.02 20.63 8.59
CA THR A 49 -20.11 20.82 7.62
C THR A 49 -19.78 20.21 6.25
N LEU A 50 -18.56 20.35 5.76
CA LEU A 50 -18.13 19.76 4.48
C LEU A 50 -18.13 18.23 4.52
N VAL A 51 -17.65 17.62 5.62
CA VAL A 51 -17.64 16.15 5.77
C VAL A 51 -19.06 15.59 5.88
N LEU A 52 -19.96 16.27 6.59
CA LEU A 52 -21.37 15.87 6.68
C LEU A 52 -22.11 16.02 5.34
N ALA A 53 -21.89 17.12 4.62
CA ALA A 53 -22.44 17.30 3.28
C ALA A 53 -21.96 16.21 2.31
N PHE A 54 -20.66 15.88 2.34
CA PHE A 54 -20.10 14.80 1.53
C PHE A 54 -20.72 13.43 1.87
N LEU A 55 -20.88 13.11 3.15
CA LEU A 55 -21.50 11.85 3.58
C LEU A 55 -22.98 11.73 3.17
N VAL A 56 -23.75 12.82 3.20
CA VAL A 56 -25.15 12.81 2.74
C VAL A 56 -25.24 12.60 1.22
N VAL A 57 -24.43 13.31 0.43
CA VAL A 57 -24.42 13.16 -1.04
C VAL A 57 -23.92 11.78 -1.44
N PHE A 58 -22.83 11.29 -0.84
CA PHE A 58 -22.25 9.99 -1.17
C PHE A 58 -23.12 8.82 -0.70
N GLY A 59 -23.74 8.95 0.48
CA GLY A 59 -24.71 7.97 0.99
C GLY A 59 -25.98 7.90 0.13
N GLY A 60 -26.49 9.06 -0.32
CA GLY A 60 -27.60 9.14 -1.26
C GLY A 60 -27.28 8.48 -2.61
N ALA A 61 -26.08 8.74 -3.15
CA ALA A 61 -25.62 8.11 -4.39
C ALA A 61 -25.48 6.58 -4.26
N LEU A 62 -24.97 6.08 -3.12
CA LEU A 62 -24.85 4.64 -2.86
C LEU A 62 -26.22 3.96 -2.75
N ALA A 63 -27.18 4.60 -2.05
CA ALA A 63 -28.54 4.10 -1.93
C ALA A 63 -29.27 4.08 -3.29
N TYR A 64 -29.10 5.14 -4.10
CA TYR A 64 -29.66 5.23 -5.44
C TYR A 64 -29.11 4.13 -6.35
N ALA A 65 -27.79 3.90 -6.34
CA ALA A 65 -27.14 2.81 -7.07
C ALA A 65 -27.59 1.41 -6.64
N ALA A 66 -27.94 1.22 -5.36
CA ALA A 66 -28.51 -0.03 -4.86
C ALA A 66 -29.99 -0.23 -5.25
N SER A 67 -30.74 0.85 -5.52
CA SER A 67 -32.19 0.81 -5.75
C SER A 67 -32.64 0.64 -7.21
N GLY A 68 -31.76 0.77 -8.21
CA GLY A 68 -32.23 0.82 -9.61
C GLY A 68 -31.22 0.47 -10.70
N GLY A 69 -31.51 -0.63 -11.43
CA GLY A 69 -31.28 -0.71 -12.88
C GLY A 69 -29.89 -1.13 -13.38
N GLY A 70 -28.92 -1.42 -12.52
CA GLY A 70 -27.62 -1.93 -12.94
C GLY A 70 -27.69 -3.36 -13.50
N LYS A 71 -27.55 -3.54 -14.82
CA LYS A 71 -27.31 -4.86 -15.44
C LYS A 71 -26.14 -5.57 -14.73
N PRO A 72 -26.23 -6.88 -14.43
CA PRO A 72 -25.19 -7.57 -13.68
C PRO A 72 -23.87 -7.59 -14.47
N TRP A 73 -22.89 -6.81 -14.01
CA TRP A 73 -21.51 -6.82 -14.54
C TRP A 73 -20.77 -8.11 -14.15
N PHE A 74 -21.22 -8.79 -13.09
CA PHE A 74 -20.90 -10.20 -12.89
C PHE A 74 -21.74 -11.05 -13.85
N GLY A 75 -21.16 -11.32 -15.02
CA GLY A 75 -21.72 -12.31 -15.94
C GLY A 75 -21.93 -13.63 -15.22
N GLU A 76 -23.13 -14.18 -15.37
CA GLU A 76 -23.45 -15.54 -14.91
C GLU A 76 -22.42 -16.50 -15.51
N ARG A 77 -21.66 -17.17 -14.63
CA ARG A 77 -20.94 -18.37 -15.06
C ARG A 77 -22.00 -19.36 -15.52
N PRO A 78 -21.95 -19.88 -16.76
CA PRO A 78 -22.88 -20.92 -17.18
C PRO A 78 -22.75 -22.09 -16.20
N ARG A 79 -23.87 -22.43 -15.57
CA ARG A 79 -23.95 -23.51 -14.59
C ARG A 79 -23.93 -24.81 -15.39
N GLU A 80 -22.74 -25.33 -15.67
CA GLU A 80 -22.58 -26.57 -16.42
C GLU A 80 -23.43 -27.68 -15.81
N ALA A 81 -24.35 -28.18 -16.63
CA ALA A 81 -25.20 -29.30 -16.25
C ALA A 81 -24.33 -30.56 -16.17
N SER A 82 -24.42 -31.25 -15.04
CA SER A 82 -23.81 -32.58 -14.87
C SER A 82 -24.41 -33.57 -15.87
N GLY A 83 -23.59 -34.17 -16.75
CA GLY A 83 -24.02 -35.37 -17.49
C GLY A 83 -23.34 -35.73 -18.83
N ALA A 84 -22.11 -36.26 -18.81
CA ALA A 84 -21.55 -37.24 -19.76
C ALA A 84 -20.12 -37.64 -19.29
N LYS A 85 -19.82 -38.87 -18.87
CA LYS A 85 -19.56 -40.11 -19.64
C LYS A 85 -18.36 -40.09 -20.62
N LEU A 86 -17.25 -40.69 -20.13
CA LEU A 86 -16.29 -41.61 -20.79
C LEU A 86 -15.53 -41.22 -22.10
N GLY A 87 -14.20 -41.42 -22.06
CA GLY A 87 -13.26 -41.41 -23.20
C GLY A 87 -11.91 -40.80 -22.76
N VAL A 88 -10.89 -41.54 -22.29
CA VAL A 88 -10.03 -42.56 -22.93
C VAL A 88 -9.02 -42.00 -23.96
N ALA A 89 -7.73 -42.10 -23.58
CA ALA A 89 -6.50 -42.22 -24.38
C ALA A 89 -5.84 -41.00 -25.09
N ALA A 90 -4.53 -40.87 -24.79
CA ALA A 90 -3.35 -40.42 -25.58
C ALA A 90 -2.57 -39.33 -24.80
N ARG A 91 -1.34 -39.51 -24.28
CA ARG A 91 -0.11 -40.23 -24.68
C ARG A 91 0.67 -39.53 -25.81
N GLY A 92 1.83 -38.96 -25.45
CA GLY A 92 2.73 -38.16 -26.29
C GLY A 92 2.87 -36.74 -25.72
N GLY A 93 4.05 -36.20 -25.38
CA GLY A 93 5.42 -36.67 -25.59
C GLY A 93 6.15 -35.83 -26.63
N LEU A 94 7.40 -35.43 -26.32
CA LEU A 94 8.19 -34.38 -26.99
C LEU A 94 7.74 -32.95 -26.61
N GLY A 95 8.61 -32.00 -26.29
CA GLY A 95 10.07 -32.02 -26.30
C GLY A 95 10.62 -30.86 -27.12
N VAL A 96 10.81 -29.70 -26.50
CA VAL A 96 11.44 -28.53 -27.13
C VAL A 96 12.49 -27.97 -26.16
N ALA A 97 13.74 -28.34 -26.38
CA ALA A 97 14.89 -27.65 -25.82
C ALA A 97 15.36 -26.61 -26.85
N VAL A 98 15.06 -25.35 -26.58
CA VAL A 98 15.37 -24.14 -27.37
C VAL A 98 15.51 -23.01 -26.34
N GLU A 99 16.56 -22.21 -26.28
CA GLU A 99 17.84 -22.25 -27.00
C GLU A 99 18.87 -21.46 -26.18
N GLU A 100 20.04 -22.06 -25.92
CA GLU A 100 21.13 -21.36 -25.23
C GLU A 100 21.90 -20.49 -26.24
N SER A 101 21.35 -19.30 -26.51
CA SER A 101 21.95 -18.33 -27.46
C SER A 101 22.33 -17.01 -26.78
N ALA A 102 23.59 -17.00 -26.36
CA ALA A 102 24.49 -15.85 -26.30
C ALA A 102 23.94 -14.43 -26.65
N ARG A 103 24.06 -13.52 -25.67
CA ARG A 103 24.72 -12.22 -25.89
C ARG A 103 25.32 -11.66 -24.60
N ARG A 104 26.53 -12.13 -24.27
CA ARG A 104 27.45 -11.40 -23.39
C ARG A 104 27.88 -10.11 -24.11
N ALA A 105 27.14 -9.03 -23.88
CA ALA A 105 27.62 -7.68 -24.19
C ALA A 105 28.73 -7.32 -23.18
N ARG A 106 29.97 -7.73 -23.47
CA ARG A 106 31.15 -7.09 -22.89
C ARG A 106 31.19 -5.67 -23.44
N ALA A 107 30.90 -4.69 -22.60
CA ALA A 107 31.23 -3.31 -22.89
C ALA A 107 32.71 -3.11 -22.55
N ASP A 108 33.54 -2.92 -23.58
CA ASP A 108 34.94 -2.55 -23.40
C ASP A 108 35.02 -1.18 -22.73
N ILE A 109 35.72 -1.10 -21.60
CA ILE A 109 36.01 0.16 -20.91
C ILE A 109 37.44 0.57 -21.33
N PRO A 110 37.61 1.57 -22.21
CA PRO A 110 38.94 2.08 -22.53
C PRO A 110 39.51 2.81 -21.31
N ALA A 111 40.69 2.36 -20.87
CA ALA A 111 41.46 3.04 -19.84
C ALA A 111 42.16 4.27 -20.45
N ALA A 112 41.92 5.45 -19.87
CA ALA A 112 42.60 6.69 -20.23
C ALA A 112 42.97 7.50 -18.97
N LEU A 113 44.19 7.27 -18.49
CA LEU A 113 45.04 8.27 -17.82
C LEU A 113 45.93 8.93 -18.91
N PRO A 114 46.72 9.99 -18.65
CA PRO A 114 46.86 10.85 -17.45
C PRO A 114 46.77 12.37 -17.76
N ALA A 115 46.80 13.24 -16.73
CA ALA A 115 47.44 14.58 -16.81
C ALA A 115 47.57 15.27 -15.43
N GLU A 116 48.81 15.40 -14.95
CA GLU A 116 49.33 16.43 -14.03
C GLU A 116 50.16 17.44 -14.88
N PRO A 117 50.74 18.53 -14.33
CA PRO A 117 50.51 19.23 -13.06
C PRO A 117 49.95 20.65 -13.40
N PRO A 118 50.57 21.85 -13.20
CA PRO A 118 51.65 22.34 -12.31
C PRO A 118 51.11 23.11 -11.08
N ALA A 119 51.99 23.84 -10.36
CA ALA A 119 51.67 24.71 -9.23
C ALA A 119 52.07 26.17 -9.49
N ALA A 120 51.30 27.14 -8.96
CA ALA A 120 51.79 28.46 -8.54
C ALA A 120 50.77 29.19 -7.63
N ALA A 121 51.29 29.71 -6.53
CA ALA A 121 50.92 30.87 -5.73
C ALA A 121 49.63 31.67 -6.01
N ASP A 122 48.88 31.98 -4.95
CA ASP A 122 48.83 33.36 -4.42
C ASP A 122 48.26 33.40 -2.98
N GLU A 123 48.94 34.11 -2.08
CA GLU A 123 48.39 34.50 -0.77
C GLU A 123 47.56 35.78 -0.91
N PRO A 124 46.36 35.80 -0.32
CA PRO A 124 45.82 37.06 0.20
C PRO A 124 45.45 36.95 1.69
N LEU A 125 46.27 37.64 2.49
CA LEU A 125 45.92 38.45 3.66
C LEU A 125 44.64 38.08 4.44
N ALA A 126 44.86 37.75 5.72
CA ALA A 126 43.84 37.46 6.71
C ALA A 126 42.78 38.57 6.84
N LEU A 127 41.60 38.33 6.28
CA LEU A 127 40.35 38.88 6.79
C LEU A 127 39.89 38.03 7.99
N PRO A 128 39.47 38.62 9.13
CA PRO A 128 38.87 37.87 10.21
C PRO A 128 37.58 37.23 9.69
N LYS A 129 37.67 35.94 9.40
CA LYS A 129 36.58 35.11 8.88
C LYS A 129 35.47 35.09 9.92
N ALA A 130 34.54 36.05 9.79
CA ALA A 130 33.32 36.11 10.57
C ALA A 130 32.76 34.69 10.61
N ALA A 131 32.63 34.14 11.81
CA ALA A 131 32.33 32.72 11.98
C ALA A 131 30.95 32.47 11.39
N ALA A 132 30.93 32.07 10.12
CA ALA A 132 29.74 31.68 9.40
C ALA A 132 29.17 30.51 10.18
N GLN A 133 28.17 30.81 11.02
CA GLN A 133 27.47 29.84 11.83
C GLN A 133 26.93 28.83 10.83
N LYS A 134 27.63 27.69 10.75
CA LYS A 134 27.27 26.58 9.87
C LYS A 134 25.79 26.33 10.18
N PRO A 135 24.85 26.61 9.26
CA PRO A 135 23.44 26.53 9.57
C PRO A 135 23.20 25.13 10.08
N THR A 136 22.90 25.03 11.38
CA THR A 136 22.97 23.76 12.10
C THR A 136 21.86 22.93 11.52
N ALA A 137 22.22 22.02 10.60
CA ALA A 137 21.27 21.41 9.69
C ALA A 137 20.19 20.74 10.54
N SER A 138 19.00 21.34 10.53
CA SER A 138 17.91 20.93 11.42
C SER A 138 17.72 19.44 11.19
N PRO A 139 17.85 18.60 12.23
CA PRO A 139 18.02 17.16 12.07
C PRO A 139 16.88 16.64 11.19
N ALA A 140 17.25 16.03 10.06
CA ALA A 140 16.29 15.62 9.05
C ALA A 140 15.17 14.81 9.72
N PRO A 141 13.89 15.18 9.53
CA PRO A 141 12.79 14.65 10.33
C PRO A 141 12.78 13.12 10.25
N ALA A 142 12.82 12.47 11.41
CA ALA A 142 12.94 11.02 11.50
C ALA A 142 11.84 10.33 10.67
N ALA A 143 12.26 9.42 9.79
CA ALA A 143 11.37 8.72 8.87
C ALA A 143 10.28 7.99 9.65
N SER A 144 9.03 8.42 9.45
CA SER A 144 7.87 8.00 10.22
C SER A 144 6.63 7.99 9.34
N TRP A 145 5.66 7.13 9.65
CA TRP A 145 4.42 7.03 8.88
C TRP A 145 3.67 8.37 8.80
N ARG A 146 3.66 9.14 9.89
CA ARG A 146 3.10 10.50 9.90
C ARG A 146 3.76 11.44 8.88
N ALA A 147 5.07 11.33 8.65
CA ALA A 147 5.77 12.14 7.67
C ALA A 147 5.45 11.72 6.21
N VAL A 148 5.09 10.44 5.99
CA VAL A 148 4.54 9.95 4.72
C VAL A 148 3.13 10.51 4.52
N ASP A 149 2.25 10.36 5.51
CA ASP A 149 0.85 10.82 5.44
C ASP A 149 0.77 12.32 5.16
N GLU A 150 1.54 13.14 5.90
CA GLU A 150 1.58 14.60 5.71
C GLU A 150 2.13 15.01 4.32
N ALA A 151 3.05 14.23 3.76
CA ALA A 151 3.57 14.47 2.41
C ALA A 151 2.54 14.09 1.33
N LEU A 152 1.81 12.99 1.51
CA LEU A 152 0.73 12.58 0.60
C LEU A 152 -0.46 13.56 0.65
N ASP A 153 -0.84 14.03 1.84
CA ASP A 153 -1.85 15.10 2.02
C ASP A 153 -1.43 16.41 1.32
N ALA A 154 -0.14 16.74 1.36
CA ALA A 154 0.43 17.89 0.66
C ALA A 154 0.64 17.67 -0.86
N LYS A 155 0.41 16.45 -1.38
CA LYS A 155 0.74 15.99 -2.74
C LYS A 155 2.24 16.14 -3.10
N ASP A 156 3.10 16.04 -2.09
CA ASP A 156 4.55 16.06 -2.23
C ASP A 156 5.10 14.63 -2.32
N ASP A 157 5.02 14.07 -3.53
CA ASP A 157 5.53 12.74 -3.84
C ASP A 157 7.04 12.56 -3.53
N ALA A 158 7.82 13.65 -3.62
CA ALA A 158 9.27 13.59 -3.40
C ALA A 158 9.56 13.40 -1.90
N ARG A 159 8.90 14.17 -1.04
CA ARG A 159 8.95 14.03 0.42
C ARG A 159 8.34 12.71 0.88
N ALA A 160 7.24 12.26 0.27
CA ALA A 160 6.63 10.96 0.56
C ALA A 160 7.59 9.81 0.23
N LYS A 161 8.25 9.85 -0.93
CA LYS A 161 9.28 8.89 -1.34
C LYS A 161 10.45 8.86 -0.33
N LEU A 162 11.00 10.01 0.05
CA LEU A 162 12.11 10.08 1.01
C LEU A 162 11.74 9.49 2.39
N ALA A 163 10.53 9.78 2.88
CA ALA A 163 10.04 9.22 4.15
C ALA A 163 9.85 7.69 4.07
N LEU A 164 9.32 7.18 2.94
CA LEU A 164 9.19 5.74 2.68
C LEU A 164 10.56 5.05 2.53
N GLU A 165 11.54 5.66 1.85
CA GLU A 165 12.91 5.14 1.75
C GLU A 165 13.63 5.06 3.09
N GLY A 166 13.34 6.00 4.01
CA GLY A 166 13.79 5.92 5.40
C GLY A 166 13.15 4.76 6.16
N LEU A 167 11.83 4.59 6.06
CA LEU A 167 11.10 3.47 6.67
C LEU A 167 11.50 2.10 6.09
N ALA A 168 11.86 2.03 4.82
CA ALA A 168 12.36 0.83 4.15
C ALA A 168 13.71 0.33 4.71
N LYS A 169 14.40 1.15 5.52
CA LYS A 169 15.64 0.80 6.25
C LYS A 169 15.40 0.38 7.71
N SER A 170 14.15 0.34 8.17
CA SER A 170 13.78 -0.07 9.53
C SER A 170 14.27 -1.50 9.89
N SER A 171 14.51 -1.79 11.17
CA SER A 171 14.85 -3.13 11.64
C SER A 171 13.67 -4.11 11.60
N ASP A 172 12.42 -3.62 11.72
CA ASP A 172 11.21 -4.44 11.60
C ASP A 172 10.93 -4.83 10.14
N ALA A 173 10.81 -6.14 9.89
CA ALA A 173 10.51 -6.71 8.58
C ALA A 173 9.15 -6.25 8.03
N THR A 174 8.13 -6.12 8.88
CA THR A 174 6.78 -5.71 8.43
C THR A 174 6.74 -4.23 8.07
N THR A 175 7.40 -3.36 8.84
CA THR A 175 7.56 -1.93 8.52
C THR A 175 8.34 -1.74 7.22
N ARG A 176 9.46 -2.45 7.01
CA ARG A 176 10.19 -2.42 5.72
C ARG A 176 9.31 -2.82 4.55
N ALA A 177 8.58 -3.92 4.67
CA ALA A 177 7.73 -4.44 3.61
C ALA A 177 6.56 -3.49 3.28
N LYS A 178 5.93 -2.89 4.30
CA LYS A 178 4.89 -1.86 4.11
C LYS A 178 5.45 -0.61 3.43
N ALA A 179 6.66 -0.18 3.80
CA ALA A 179 7.31 0.98 3.18
C ALA A 179 7.66 0.72 1.71
N ARG A 180 8.21 -0.46 1.40
CA ARG A 180 8.46 -0.91 0.02
C ARG A 180 7.16 -1.02 -0.79
N LEU A 181 6.06 -1.50 -0.19
CA LEU A 181 4.75 -1.55 -0.86
C LEU A 181 4.26 -0.13 -1.21
N GLY A 182 4.45 0.84 -0.31
CA GLY A 182 4.17 2.26 -0.59
C GLY A 182 5.02 2.81 -1.75
N LEU A 183 6.32 2.47 -1.81
CA LEU A 183 7.19 2.85 -2.94
C LEU A 183 6.72 2.23 -4.26
N ALA A 184 6.30 0.96 -4.26
CA ALA A 184 5.76 0.29 -5.45
C ALA A 184 4.45 0.95 -5.92
N GLN A 185 3.56 1.33 -4.99
CA GLN A 185 2.32 2.05 -5.30
C GLN A 185 2.60 3.44 -5.86
N LEU A 186 3.59 4.16 -5.32
CA LEU A 186 4.02 5.47 -5.81
C LEU A 186 4.71 5.40 -7.19
N ALA A 187 5.41 4.31 -7.50
CA ALA A 187 5.94 4.05 -8.84
C ALA A 187 4.79 3.80 -9.83
N LYS A 188 3.82 2.95 -9.46
CA LYS A 188 2.63 2.67 -10.27
C LYS A 188 1.81 3.93 -10.56
N SER A 189 1.60 4.81 -9.57
CA SER A 189 0.85 6.06 -9.77
C SER A 189 1.55 7.05 -10.70
N LYS A 190 2.86 6.87 -10.97
CA LYS A 190 3.64 7.63 -11.95
C LYS A 190 3.74 6.96 -13.33
N GLY A 191 3.06 5.82 -13.52
CA GLY A 191 3.13 5.02 -14.75
C GLY A 191 4.33 4.08 -14.83
N ASP A 192 5.21 4.03 -13.82
CA ASP A 192 6.35 3.12 -13.79
C ASP A 192 5.94 1.74 -13.24
N CYS A 193 5.19 1.01 -14.08
CA CYS A 193 4.74 -0.35 -13.80
C CYS A 193 5.92 -1.35 -13.66
N ALA A 194 7.04 -1.12 -14.35
CA ALA A 194 8.21 -2.00 -14.29
C ALA A 194 8.86 -1.96 -12.90
N THR A 195 9.15 -0.77 -12.38
CA THR A 195 9.67 -0.59 -11.01
C THR A 195 8.66 -1.05 -9.97
N ALA A 196 7.37 -0.75 -10.15
CA ALA A 196 6.32 -1.20 -9.24
C ALA A 196 6.26 -2.73 -9.14
N ARG A 197 6.26 -3.44 -10.27
CA ARG A 197 6.26 -4.91 -10.35
C ARG A 197 7.52 -5.53 -9.73
N GLY A 198 8.69 -4.95 -9.98
CA GLY A 198 9.96 -5.40 -9.40
C GLY A 198 9.91 -5.36 -7.86
N ILE A 199 9.60 -4.19 -7.29
CA ILE A 199 9.52 -4.00 -5.83
C ILE A 199 8.43 -4.90 -5.21
N ALA A 200 7.27 -5.02 -5.88
CA ALA A 200 6.18 -5.89 -5.42
C ALA A 200 6.59 -7.38 -5.37
N THR A 201 7.34 -7.84 -6.38
CA THR A 201 7.86 -9.21 -6.45
C THR A 201 8.90 -9.47 -5.35
N GLU A 202 9.79 -8.51 -5.05
CA GLU A 202 10.72 -8.61 -3.92
C GLU A 202 9.98 -8.81 -2.59
N ILE A 203 8.90 -8.04 -2.34
CA ILE A 203 8.11 -8.14 -1.11
C ILE A 203 7.50 -9.53 -0.93
N ALA A 204 7.05 -10.16 -2.04
CA ALA A 204 6.49 -11.51 -1.99
C ALA A 204 7.52 -12.58 -1.57
N GLY A 205 8.82 -12.34 -1.78
CA GLY A 205 9.92 -13.19 -1.32
C GLY A 205 10.38 -12.95 0.13
N MET A 206 9.90 -11.90 0.80
CA MET A 206 10.37 -11.53 2.15
C MET A 206 9.82 -12.46 3.24
N ARG A 207 10.72 -13.03 4.06
CA ARG A 207 10.34 -13.82 5.25
C ARG A 207 9.98 -12.91 6.44
N GLY A 208 9.07 -13.38 7.31
CA GLY A 208 8.66 -12.67 8.53
C GLY A 208 7.78 -11.43 8.29
N VAL A 209 7.19 -11.31 7.10
CA VAL A 209 6.27 -10.22 6.73
C VAL A 209 4.82 -10.65 6.96
N GLU A 210 3.98 -9.70 7.39
CA GLU A 210 2.53 -9.90 7.54
C GLU A 210 1.88 -10.43 6.23
N PRO A 211 1.14 -11.55 6.24
CA PRO A 211 0.58 -12.16 5.03
C PRO A 211 -0.34 -11.23 4.21
N SER A 212 -0.98 -10.26 4.86
CA SER A 212 -1.81 -9.24 4.22
C SER A 212 -1.01 -8.34 3.26
N VAL A 213 0.26 -8.05 3.60
CA VAL A 213 1.18 -7.23 2.80
C VAL A 213 1.66 -8.02 1.59
N VAL A 214 2.03 -9.28 1.79
CA VAL A 214 2.40 -10.22 0.71
C VAL A 214 1.26 -10.35 -0.31
N LYS A 215 0.02 -10.54 0.16
CA LYS A 215 -1.16 -10.61 -0.72
C LYS A 215 -1.37 -9.32 -1.54
N ARG A 216 -1.20 -8.15 -0.93
CA ARG A 216 -1.30 -6.86 -1.63
C ARG A 216 -0.17 -6.64 -2.64
N ALA A 217 1.05 -7.07 -2.31
CA ALA A 217 2.17 -7.01 -3.24
C ALA A 217 1.94 -7.93 -4.45
N GLY A 218 1.48 -9.17 -4.24
CA GLY A 218 1.11 -10.06 -5.34
C GLY A 218 0.03 -9.48 -6.26
N ALA A 219 -1.02 -8.89 -5.69
CA ALA A 219 -2.05 -8.20 -6.48
C ALA A 219 -1.48 -7.02 -7.29
N LEU A 220 -0.66 -6.17 -6.65
CA LEU A 220 -0.01 -5.04 -7.31
C LEU A 220 0.91 -5.48 -8.48
N ALA A 221 1.60 -6.61 -8.34
CA ALA A 221 2.45 -7.17 -9.40
C ALA A 221 1.63 -7.65 -10.61
N SER A 222 0.45 -8.26 -10.38
CA SER A 222 -0.48 -8.68 -11.45
C SER A 222 -1.27 -7.53 -12.09
N GLU A 223 -1.36 -6.37 -11.44
CA GLU A 223 -1.98 -5.17 -12.01
C GLU A 223 -1.02 -4.35 -12.91
N CYS A 224 0.23 -4.81 -13.05
CA CYS A 224 1.32 -4.17 -13.80
C CYS A 224 1.89 -5.11 -14.88
N GLU A 225 1.04 -5.95 -15.48
CA GLU A 225 1.38 -6.80 -16.63
C GLU A 225 1.20 -6.10 -17.98
#